data_AF-A0A937FXR7-F1
#
_entry.id   AF-A0A937FXR7-F1
#
_cell.length_a   1.000
_cell.length_b   1.000
_cell.length_c   1.000
_cell.angle_alpha   90.00
_cell.angle_beta   90.00
_cell.angle_gamma   90.00
#
_symmetry.space_group_name_H-M   'P 1'
#
loop_
_entity.id
_entity.type
_entity.pdbx_description
1 polymer ?
#
loop_
_entity_poly.entity_id
_entity_poly.type
_entity_poly.pdbx_seq_one_letter_code
_entity_poly.pdbx_strand_id
1 'polypeptide(L)'
;MEIKRLLLILILFLGFNFVEAQTDEELVKMAILNYVEGIYDVQPERIKKSVHPELVKKGFWREKDQTKYKDESVMTFDELVDLAGKWNAKGWLPKDAPKVIEVFDVQDKTAVGKLTAHWGTDYFHLAKYGDRWMITNVLWQSPAPMDETAKN
;
A
#
# COMPACT_ATOMS: atom_id res chain seq x y z
N MET A 1 58.46 7.46 8.67
CA MET A 1 57.50 6.48 9.22
C MET A 1 56.12 7.10 9.48
N GLU A 2 56.06 8.42 9.73
CA GLU A 2 54.85 9.20 10.02
C GLU A 2 53.82 9.29 8.88
N ILE A 3 54.24 9.51 7.63
CA ILE A 3 53.31 9.75 6.49
C ILE A 3 52.52 8.48 6.11
N LYS A 4 53.11 7.29 6.24
CA LYS A 4 52.43 6.01 5.96
C LYS A 4 51.36 5.67 7.02
N ARG A 5 51.56 6.08 8.28
CA ARG A 5 50.53 5.96 9.33
C ARG A 5 49.39 6.96 9.13
N LEU A 6 49.70 8.18 8.67
CA LEU A 6 48.70 9.20 8.35
C LEU A 6 47.81 8.80 7.15
N LEU A 7 48.41 8.21 6.10
CA LEU A 7 47.64 7.69 4.95
C LEU A 7 46.73 6.52 5.33
N LEU A 8 47.15 5.66 6.27
CA LEU A 8 46.37 4.52 6.73
C LEU A 8 45.13 4.95 7.53
N ILE A 9 45.21 6.04 8.29
CA ILE A 9 44.10 6.61 9.07
C ILE A 9 43.09 7.31 8.16
N LEU A 10 43.56 7.98 7.09
CA LEU A 10 42.67 8.66 6.14
C LEU A 10 41.81 7.68 5.32
N ILE A 11 42.35 6.50 4.98
CA ILE A 11 41.61 5.45 4.27
C ILE A 11 40.54 4.80 5.16
N LEU A 12 40.72 4.76 6.49
CA LEU A 12 39.72 4.22 7.42
C LEU A 12 38.45 5.07 7.54
N PHE A 13 38.51 6.38 7.26
CA PHE A 13 37.35 7.28 7.34
C PHE A 13 36.46 7.30 6.09
N LEU A 14 36.94 6.75 4.96
CA LEU A 14 36.20 6.74 3.69
C LEU A 14 35.17 5.61 3.56
N GLY A 15 35.02 4.77 4.60
CA GLY A 15 34.18 3.56 4.56
C GLY A 15 32.77 3.69 5.15
N PHE A 16 32.36 4.86 5.66
CA PHE A 16 30.99 5.05 6.14
C PHE A 16 30.05 5.28 4.95
N ASN A 17 29.56 4.17 4.38
CA ASN A 17 28.36 4.20 3.56
C ASN A 17 27.22 4.58 4.52
N PHE A 18 26.78 5.84 4.47
CA PHE A 18 25.52 6.25 5.08
C PHE A 18 24.40 5.52 4.33
N VAL A 19 23.96 4.39 4.89
CA VAL A 19 22.64 3.85 4.54
C VAL A 19 21.64 4.81 5.16
N GLU A 20 21.02 5.64 4.33
CA GLU A 20 19.90 6.47 4.77
C GLU A 20 18.77 5.51 5.15
N ALA A 21 18.42 5.51 6.43
CA ALA A 21 17.30 4.71 6.92
C ALA A 21 16.02 5.24 6.29
N GLN A 22 15.18 4.35 5.74
CA GLN A 22 13.88 4.75 5.21
C GLN A 22 13.06 5.43 6.31
N THR A 23 12.43 6.54 5.95
CA THR A 23 11.49 7.23 6.82
C THR A 23 10.24 6.39 7.04
N ASP A 24 9.52 6.62 8.15
CA ASP A 24 8.26 5.92 8.39
C ASP A 24 7.20 6.23 7.33
N GLU A 25 7.22 7.43 6.75
CA GLU A 25 6.35 7.79 5.62
C GLU A 25 6.64 6.91 4.38
N GLU A 26 7.92 6.72 4.02
CA GLU A 26 8.30 5.83 2.92
C GLU A 26 7.90 4.38 3.21
N LEU A 27 8.08 3.90 4.44
CA LEU A 27 7.71 2.54 4.82
C LEU A 27 6.19 2.33 4.79
N VAL A 28 5.40 3.31 5.22
CA VAL A 28 3.92 3.30 5.11
C VAL A 28 3.51 3.26 3.64
N LYS A 29 4.11 4.11 2.80
CA LYS A 29 3.85 4.13 1.35
C LYS A 29 4.21 2.79 0.72
N MET A 30 5.32 2.17 1.12
CA MET A 30 5.73 0.84 0.65
C MET A 30 4.77 -0.27 1.09
N ALA A 31 4.19 -0.19 2.30
CA ALA A 31 3.16 -1.14 2.74
C ALA A 31 1.91 -1.07 1.85
N ILE A 32 1.42 0.15 1.55
CA ILE A 32 0.28 0.37 0.65
C ILE A 32 0.61 -0.06 -0.79
N LEU A 33 1.84 0.23 -1.25
CA LEU A 33 2.30 -0.18 -2.58
C LEU A 33 2.34 -1.71 -2.71
N ASN A 34 2.86 -2.40 -1.70
CA ASN A 34 2.86 -3.87 -1.66
C ASN A 34 1.44 -4.44 -1.69
N TYR A 35 0.48 -3.78 -1.05
CA TYR A 35 -0.91 -4.19 -1.09
C TYR A 35 -1.50 -4.10 -2.50
N VAL A 36 -1.36 -2.96 -3.20
CA VAL A 36 -1.92 -2.81 -4.56
C VAL A 36 -1.19 -3.66 -5.59
N GLU A 37 0.14 -3.70 -5.55
CA GLU A 37 0.93 -4.51 -6.47
C GLU A 37 0.78 -6.02 -6.20
N GLY A 38 0.53 -6.41 -4.95
CA GLY A 38 0.17 -7.78 -4.60
C GLY A 38 -1.07 -8.27 -5.35
N ILE A 39 -2.07 -7.40 -5.52
CA ILE A 39 -3.31 -7.71 -6.24
C ILE A 39 -3.11 -7.59 -7.76
N TYR A 40 -2.45 -6.53 -8.23
CA TYR A 40 -2.23 -6.28 -9.65
C TYR A 40 -1.30 -7.31 -10.30
N ASP A 41 -0.21 -7.66 -9.62
CA ASP A 41 0.83 -8.53 -10.18
C ASP A 41 0.63 -10.00 -9.79
N VAL A 42 -0.49 -10.32 -9.14
CA VAL A 42 -0.86 -11.68 -8.73
C VAL A 42 0.15 -12.30 -7.75
N GLN A 43 0.56 -11.50 -6.76
CA GLN A 43 1.61 -11.83 -5.78
C GLN A 43 1.04 -11.83 -4.35
N PRO A 44 0.34 -12.89 -3.92
CA PRO A 44 -0.28 -12.97 -2.60
C PRO A 44 0.71 -12.83 -1.44
N GLU A 45 1.98 -13.18 -1.65
CA GLU A 45 3.04 -13.01 -0.64
C GLU A 45 3.30 -11.53 -0.29
N ARG A 46 2.98 -10.58 -1.18
CA ARG A 46 3.07 -9.15 -0.85
C ARG A 46 2.00 -8.74 0.15
N ILE A 47 0.78 -9.29 0.04
CA ILE A 47 -0.29 -9.07 1.02
C ILE A 47 0.14 -9.55 2.39
N LYS A 48 0.70 -10.77 2.48
CA LYS A 48 1.17 -11.34 3.76
C LYS A 48 2.27 -10.52 4.42
N LYS A 49 3.04 -9.75 3.63
CA LYS A 49 4.10 -8.87 4.15
C LYS A 49 3.59 -7.50 4.60
N SER A 50 2.51 -6.99 4.01
CA SER A 50 2.03 -5.62 4.25
C SER A 50 0.71 -5.52 5.00
N VAL A 51 -0.02 -6.61 5.20
CA VAL A 51 -1.34 -6.63 5.85
C VAL A 51 -1.30 -7.50 7.10
N HIS A 52 -1.85 -6.98 8.20
CA HIS A 52 -1.93 -7.72 9.45
C HIS A 52 -2.97 -8.86 9.34
N PRO A 53 -2.72 -10.06 9.91
CA PRO A 53 -3.67 -11.18 9.84
C PRO A 53 -5.06 -10.88 10.43
N GLU A 54 -5.15 -9.98 11.41
CA GLU A 54 -6.41 -9.51 11.99
C GLU A 54 -7.04 -8.34 11.21
N LEU A 55 -6.87 -8.31 9.89
CA LEU A 55 -7.42 -7.28 9.02
C LEU A 55 -8.93 -7.09 9.23
N VAL A 56 -9.36 -5.83 9.38
CA VAL A 56 -10.76 -5.44 9.21
C VAL A 56 -10.91 -4.70 7.89
N LYS A 57 -11.44 -5.37 6.86
CA LYS A 57 -11.71 -4.78 5.55
C LYS A 57 -13.19 -4.81 5.23
N LYS A 58 -13.74 -3.65 4.91
CA LYS A 58 -15.12 -3.51 4.48
C LYS A 58 -15.31 -2.37 3.50
N GLY A 59 -16.39 -2.37 2.75
CA GLY A 59 -16.64 -1.30 1.80
C GLY A 59 -17.92 -1.42 1.00
N PHE A 60 -18.07 -0.46 0.08
CA PHE A 60 -19.30 -0.29 -0.69
C PHE A 60 -18.98 -0.27 -2.17
N TRP A 61 -19.73 -1.04 -2.95
CA TRP A 61 -19.53 -1.09 -4.38
C TRP A 61 -20.84 -1.04 -5.15
N ARG A 62 -20.74 -0.61 -6.40
CA ARG A 62 -21.82 -0.58 -7.37
C ARG A 62 -21.29 -1.07 -8.72
N GLU A 63 -22.20 -1.54 -9.56
CA GLU A 63 -21.88 -1.73 -10.98
C GLU A 63 -21.65 -0.37 -11.65
N LYS A 64 -20.79 -0.32 -12.67
CA LYS A 64 -20.38 0.95 -13.31
C LYS A 64 -21.57 1.76 -13.83
N ASP A 65 -22.60 1.08 -14.33
CA ASP A 65 -23.83 1.62 -14.90
C ASP A 65 -24.97 1.84 -13.88
N GLN A 66 -24.76 1.50 -12.60
CA GLN A 66 -25.77 1.64 -11.55
C GLN A 66 -25.42 2.77 -10.59
N THR A 67 -26.42 3.51 -10.12
CA THR A 67 -26.24 4.56 -9.10
C THR A 67 -26.32 4.02 -7.67
N LYS A 68 -27.04 2.91 -7.48
CA LYS A 68 -27.26 2.30 -6.16
C LYS A 68 -26.09 1.41 -5.76
N TYR A 69 -25.56 1.64 -4.56
CA TYR A 69 -24.60 0.75 -3.92
C TYR A 69 -25.25 -0.56 -3.44
N LYS A 70 -24.48 -1.63 -3.48
CA LYS A 70 -24.79 -2.89 -2.81
C LYS A 70 -24.62 -2.75 -1.29
N ASP A 71 -25.08 -3.75 -0.56
CA ASP A 71 -24.85 -3.86 0.88
C ASP A 71 -23.35 -3.90 1.19
N GLU A 72 -22.99 -3.59 2.44
CA GLU A 72 -21.60 -3.57 2.91
C GLU A 72 -20.92 -4.92 2.63
N SER A 73 -19.83 -4.89 1.89
CA SER A 73 -18.99 -6.05 1.60
C SER A 73 -17.87 -6.10 2.63
N VAL A 74 -17.76 -7.23 3.33
CA VAL A 74 -16.65 -7.53 4.25
C VAL A 74 -15.66 -8.49 3.59
N MET A 75 -14.38 -8.41 3.98
CA MET A 75 -13.33 -9.28 3.49
C MET A 75 -12.31 -9.56 4.60
N THR A 76 -12.02 -10.82 4.82
CA THR A 76 -10.98 -11.28 5.76
C THR A 76 -9.59 -11.20 5.14
N PHE A 77 -8.55 -11.38 5.96
CA PHE A 77 -7.17 -11.48 5.48
C PHE A 77 -6.98 -12.64 4.48
N ASP A 78 -7.48 -13.84 4.79
CA ASP A 78 -7.30 -15.01 3.92
C ASP A 78 -8.02 -14.83 2.58
N GLU A 79 -9.22 -14.24 2.57
CA GLU A 79 -9.94 -13.89 1.34
C GLU A 79 -9.20 -12.85 0.51
N LEU A 80 -8.54 -11.87 1.15
CA LEU A 80 -7.71 -10.90 0.47
C LEU A 80 -6.46 -11.55 -0.15
N VAL A 81 -5.83 -12.48 0.56
CA VAL A 81 -4.68 -13.25 0.05
C VAL A 81 -5.11 -14.10 -1.14
N ASP A 82 -6.24 -14.79 -1.07
CA ASP A 82 -6.80 -15.57 -2.18
C ASP A 82 -7.17 -14.67 -3.37
N LEU A 83 -7.78 -13.51 -3.12
CA LEU A 83 -8.08 -12.50 -4.14
C LEU A 83 -6.81 -12.06 -4.87
N ALA A 84 -5.74 -11.75 -4.13
CA ALA A 84 -4.47 -11.34 -4.71
C ALA A 84 -3.87 -12.44 -5.61
N GLY A 85 -4.13 -13.72 -5.32
CA GLY A 85 -3.70 -14.84 -6.16
C GLY A 85 -4.48 -15.03 -7.47
N LYS A 86 -5.61 -14.32 -7.67
CA LYS A 86 -6.51 -14.58 -8.82
C LYS A 86 -7.02 -13.35 -9.56
N TRP A 87 -7.07 -12.17 -8.93
CA TRP A 87 -7.79 -11.00 -9.43
C TRP A 87 -7.38 -10.57 -10.84
N ASN A 88 -6.06 -10.53 -11.11
CA ASN A 88 -5.51 -10.23 -12.43
C ASN A 88 -4.82 -11.43 -13.11
N ALA A 89 -5.16 -12.67 -12.74
CA ALA A 89 -4.51 -13.86 -13.30
C ALA A 89 -4.63 -13.97 -14.84
N LYS A 90 -5.63 -13.33 -15.44
CA LYS A 90 -5.82 -13.27 -16.91
C LYS A 90 -5.11 -12.08 -17.57
N GLY A 91 -4.41 -11.23 -16.81
CA GLY A 91 -3.68 -10.07 -17.34
C GLY A 91 -4.57 -9.03 -18.02
N TRP A 92 -5.80 -8.85 -17.53
CA TRP A 92 -6.77 -7.93 -18.14
C TRP A 92 -6.55 -6.47 -17.71
N LEU A 93 -5.84 -6.26 -16.61
CA LEU A 93 -5.56 -4.94 -16.07
C LEU A 93 -4.68 -4.12 -17.05
N PRO A 94 -5.06 -2.88 -17.39
CA PRO A 94 -4.20 -1.98 -18.16
C PRO A 94 -2.85 -1.72 -17.47
N LYS A 95 -1.78 -1.58 -18.25
CA LYS A 95 -0.41 -1.33 -17.72
C LYS A 95 -0.29 -0.01 -16.97
N ASP A 96 -1.14 0.95 -17.30
CA ASP A 96 -1.25 2.28 -16.71
C ASP A 96 -2.36 2.38 -15.66
N ALA A 97 -2.88 1.24 -15.19
CA ALA A 97 -3.87 1.22 -14.13
C ALA A 97 -3.39 2.01 -12.90
N PRO A 98 -4.28 2.82 -12.29
CA PRO A 98 -3.89 3.74 -11.24
C PRO A 98 -3.39 3.01 -10.01
N LYS A 99 -2.40 3.60 -9.33
CA LYS A 99 -1.86 3.20 -8.03
C LYS A 99 -1.38 4.42 -7.26
N VAL A 100 -2.24 5.43 -7.16
CA VAL A 100 -1.91 6.72 -6.54
C VAL A 100 -2.04 6.59 -5.03
N ILE A 101 -0.95 6.85 -4.30
CA ILE A 101 -0.89 6.72 -2.84
C ILE A 101 -0.71 8.10 -2.22
N GLU A 102 -1.55 8.43 -1.26
CA GLU A 102 -1.48 9.64 -0.44
C GLU A 102 -1.35 9.21 1.02
N VAL A 103 -0.34 9.72 1.73
CA VAL A 103 -0.17 9.51 3.18
C VAL A 103 -0.61 10.79 3.87
N PHE A 104 -1.52 10.67 4.85
CA PHE A 104 -2.14 11.83 5.50
C PHE A 104 -1.54 12.13 6.87
N ASP A 105 -1.19 11.10 7.63
CA ASP A 105 -0.59 11.24 8.96
C ASP A 105 0.32 10.04 9.24
N VAL A 106 1.43 10.31 9.92
CA VAL A 106 2.37 9.30 10.42
C VAL A 106 2.83 9.71 11.81
N GLN A 107 2.56 8.85 12.78
CA GLN A 107 3.06 8.92 14.14
C GLN A 107 4.00 7.74 14.40
N ASP A 108 4.58 7.65 15.59
CA ASP A 108 5.55 6.60 15.95
C ASP A 108 5.03 5.16 15.75
N LYS A 109 3.72 4.96 15.88
CA LYS A 109 3.07 3.63 15.86
C LYS A 109 1.86 3.51 14.95
N THR A 110 1.30 4.61 14.46
CA THR A 110 0.09 4.63 13.64
C THR A 110 0.24 5.53 12.43
N ALA A 111 -0.42 5.19 11.34
CA ALA A 111 -0.46 6.02 10.14
C ALA A 111 -1.81 5.89 9.43
N VAL A 112 -2.15 6.90 8.65
CA VAL A 112 -3.36 6.94 7.81
C VAL A 112 -2.97 7.26 6.37
N GLY A 113 -3.52 6.52 5.43
CA GLY A 113 -3.27 6.75 4.01
C GLY A 113 -4.47 6.41 3.14
N LYS A 114 -4.36 6.76 1.86
CA LYS A 114 -5.36 6.52 0.81
C LYS A 114 -4.67 5.95 -0.42
N LEU A 115 -5.34 5.01 -1.07
CA LEU A 115 -4.99 4.50 -2.39
C LEU A 115 -6.13 4.79 -3.35
N THR A 116 -5.81 5.35 -4.52
CA THR A 116 -6.68 5.30 -5.69
C THR A 116 -6.14 4.26 -6.65
N ALA A 117 -6.93 3.19 -6.83
CA ALA A 117 -6.66 2.03 -7.65
C ALA A 117 -7.76 1.83 -8.70
N HIS A 118 -7.58 0.82 -9.57
CA HIS A 118 -8.48 0.54 -10.68
C HIS A 118 -9.89 0.18 -10.20
N TRP A 119 -10.01 -0.48 -9.04
CA TRP A 119 -11.29 -0.80 -8.44
C TRP A 119 -11.97 0.38 -7.74
N GLY A 120 -11.25 1.46 -7.42
CA GLY A 120 -11.78 2.60 -6.68
C GLY A 120 -10.81 3.15 -5.65
N THR A 121 -11.32 3.52 -4.48
CA THR A 121 -10.53 4.13 -3.40
C THR A 121 -10.53 3.25 -2.17
N ASP A 122 -9.36 3.08 -1.57
CA ASP A 122 -9.16 2.46 -0.26
C ASP A 122 -8.62 3.51 0.72
N TYR A 123 -9.19 3.60 1.91
CA TYR A 123 -8.62 4.30 3.07
C TYR A 123 -8.03 3.29 4.04
N PHE A 124 -6.81 3.54 4.48
CA PHE A 124 -6.04 2.64 5.34
C PHE A 124 -5.81 3.25 6.71
N HIS A 125 -5.96 2.40 7.73
CA HIS A 125 -5.23 2.59 8.97
C HIS A 125 -4.11 1.55 9.03
N LEU A 126 -2.91 2.02 9.37
CA LEU A 126 -1.72 1.20 9.53
C LEU A 126 -1.19 1.30 10.96
N ALA A 127 -0.58 0.22 11.43
CA ALA A 127 0.15 0.19 12.68
C ALA A 127 1.53 -0.44 12.53
N LYS A 128 2.47 -0.02 13.37
CA LYS A 128 3.86 -0.48 13.36
C LYS A 128 4.06 -1.67 14.31
N TYR A 129 4.27 -2.86 13.77
CA TYR A 129 4.53 -4.10 14.49
C TYR A 129 6.01 -4.47 14.40
N GLY A 130 6.75 -4.26 15.50
CA GLY A 130 8.22 -4.25 15.47
C GLY A 130 8.71 -3.11 14.58
N ASP A 131 9.52 -3.44 13.57
CA ASP A 131 10.04 -2.49 12.58
C ASP A 131 9.23 -2.47 11.27
N ARG A 132 8.03 -3.07 11.26
CA ARG A 132 7.21 -3.20 10.05
C ARG A 132 5.90 -2.45 10.18
N TRP A 133 5.62 -1.62 9.19
CA TRP A 133 4.30 -1.03 8.99
C TRP A 133 3.37 -2.04 8.32
N MET A 134 2.20 -2.24 8.93
CA MET A 134 1.19 -3.17 8.44
C MET A 134 -0.18 -2.52 8.40
N ILE A 135 -0.93 -2.79 7.34
CA ILE A 135 -2.32 -2.38 7.18
C ILE A 135 -3.18 -3.20 8.14
N THR A 136 -3.96 -2.53 8.99
CA THR A 136 -4.85 -3.17 9.96
C THR A 136 -6.32 -2.97 9.62
N ASN A 137 -6.66 -1.85 8.99
CA ASN A 137 -8.03 -1.56 8.55
C ASN A 137 -8.04 -1.05 7.12
N VAL A 138 -9.08 -1.44 6.36
CA VAL A 138 -9.35 -0.92 5.02
C VAL A 138 -10.84 -0.60 4.89
N LEU A 139 -11.17 0.67 4.64
CA LEU A 139 -12.49 1.08 4.18
C LEU A 139 -12.42 1.41 2.69
N TRP A 140 -13.17 0.69 1.86
CA TRP A 140 -13.08 0.85 0.41
C TRP A 140 -14.38 1.25 -0.26
N GLN A 141 -14.27 1.87 -1.43
CA GLN A 141 -15.41 2.20 -2.25
C GLN A 141 -15.07 2.14 -3.74
N SER A 142 -15.97 1.59 -4.56
CA SER A 142 -15.92 1.79 -6.02
C SER A 142 -16.08 3.27 -6.38
N PRO A 143 -15.68 3.72 -7.59
CA PRO A 143 -15.87 5.11 -8.00
C PRO A 143 -17.33 5.59 -7.83
N ALA A 144 -17.51 6.83 -7.38
CA ALA A 144 -18.83 7.44 -7.26
C ALA A 144 -19.57 7.44 -8.62
N PRO A 145 -20.91 7.40 -8.64
CA PRO A 145 -21.67 7.66 -9.86
C PRO A 145 -21.18 8.94 -10.54
N MET A 146 -21.11 8.95 -11.87
CA MET A 146 -20.88 10.20 -12.57
C MET A 146 -22.04 11.13 -12.26
N ASP A 147 -21.73 12.35 -11.80
CA ASP A 147 -22.73 13.35 -11.51
C ASP A 147 -23.41 13.78 -12.81
N GLU A 148 -24.70 13.50 -12.98
CA GLU A 148 -25.45 13.88 -14.18
C GLU A 148 -25.53 15.41 -14.35
N THR A 149 -25.28 16.17 -13.29
CA THR A 149 -25.23 17.65 -13.33
C THR A 149 -23.96 18.20 -13.97
N ALA A 150 -22.88 17.40 -14.09
CA ALA A 150 -21.64 17.82 -14.74
C ALA A 150 -21.68 17.77 -16.29
N LYS A 151 -22.86 17.47 -16.86
CA LYS A 151 -23.09 17.41 -18.31
C LYS A 151 -23.82 18.62 -18.90
N ASN A 152 -24.16 19.65 -18.10
CA ASN A 152 -24.81 20.88 -18.56
C ASN A 152 -23.93 22.11 -18.31
#